data_AF-A0A327HSD1-F1
#
_entry.id   AF-A0A327HSD1-F1
#
_cell.length_a   1.000
_cell.length_b   1.000
_cell.length_c   1.000
_cell.angle_alpha   90.00
_cell.angle_beta   90.00
_cell.angle_gamma   90.00
#
_symmetry.space_group_name_H-M   'P 1'
#
loop_
_entity.id
_entity.type
_entity.pdbx_description
1 polymer ?
#
loop_
_entity_poly.entity_id
_entity_poly.type
_entity_poly.pdbx_seq_one_letter_code
_entity_poly.pdbx_strand_id
1 'polypeptide(L)'
;MSSEYRFVPEAMTWDEHNHRAMKMGGHLASITNAEENEQVARIAGERSVWIGGIRKGEGNGPGADHWYWSDGRPWTYTSWARGEPNNHGGSENRMQLYGQHSGLWNDVGEGWRGPAVYRITASMPPSVTVSGAGSTEVNGTYVFESGEHENRHWGTIAGHYQHTQNPELFIALQDCGTDHQRPEWNKWMIISKVGVLYAAHTGGKIGVPPREGVWENVEGWGNPGAPGGKHPAPTVYHPPDATTQTQQHLNIDRSSTFASDESIQVLEAVSGKPVRFKLNNPPNHNDAWVGIYPTGAPDQDHGEHNQRWKYIRDIDVNNVSLSNGGWAEGDWSIRVFSDGGYTLAERKDFTIHSEHKIHSTESIPAEEKFEFVPISEYDEVWNDSGSGAEQDVSVWRPRVPAGCHLIGMTAKNGHSRPTFST
;
A
#
# COMPACT_ATOMS: atom_id res chain seq x y z
N MET A 1 -17.92 3.50 7.86
CA MET A 1 -18.32 2.30 7.10
C MET A 1 -17.77 2.45 5.69
N SER A 2 -16.67 1.77 5.37
CA SER A 2 -16.16 1.76 3.99
C SER A 2 -17.10 0.88 3.16
N SER A 3 -17.84 1.45 2.21
CA SER A 3 -18.74 0.65 1.38
C SER A 3 -17.96 0.01 0.24
N GLU A 4 -17.74 -1.31 0.31
CA GLU A 4 -17.11 -2.14 -0.73
C GLU A 4 -17.86 -2.08 -2.07
N TYR A 5 -19.15 -1.70 -2.06
CA TYR A 5 -19.99 -1.60 -3.23
C TYR A 5 -20.22 -0.15 -3.68
N ARG A 6 -20.11 0.10 -5.00
CA ARG A 6 -20.25 1.42 -5.62
C ARG A 6 -21.22 1.39 -6.80
N PHE A 7 -22.18 2.31 -6.81
CA PHE A 7 -23.08 2.53 -7.95
C PHE A 7 -22.35 3.24 -9.09
N VAL A 8 -22.61 2.79 -10.33
CA VAL A 8 -22.09 3.38 -11.56
C VAL A 8 -23.28 3.66 -12.50
N PRO A 9 -23.70 4.93 -12.68
CA PRO A 9 -24.93 5.28 -13.38
C PRO A 9 -24.88 5.14 -14.90
N GLU A 10 -23.69 5.08 -15.51
CA GLU A 10 -23.53 5.11 -16.96
C GLU A 10 -24.07 3.84 -17.63
N ALA A 11 -24.80 4.01 -18.73
CA ALA A 11 -25.39 2.91 -19.48
C ALA A 11 -24.36 2.22 -20.39
N MET A 12 -23.78 1.14 -19.89
CA MET A 12 -22.81 0.32 -20.62
C MET A 12 -23.26 -1.14 -20.67
N THR A 13 -22.66 -1.91 -21.57
CA THR A 13 -22.76 -3.37 -21.60
C THR A 13 -22.06 -3.96 -20.39
N TRP A 14 -22.37 -5.23 -20.08
CA TRP A 14 -21.73 -5.95 -18.99
C TRP A 14 -20.20 -5.98 -19.14
N ASP A 15 -19.69 -6.25 -20.35
CA ASP A 15 -18.24 -6.37 -20.58
C ASP A 15 -17.52 -5.01 -20.43
N GLU A 16 -18.12 -3.92 -20.91
CA GLU A 16 -17.63 -2.55 -20.69
C GLU A 16 -17.57 -2.22 -19.19
N HIS A 17 -18.62 -2.58 -18.43
CA HIS A 17 -18.63 -2.40 -16.97
C HIS A 17 -17.59 -3.27 -16.27
N ASN A 18 -17.46 -4.54 -16.65
CA ASN A 18 -16.50 -5.46 -16.05
C ASN A 18 -15.07 -4.96 -16.27
N HIS A 19 -14.74 -4.53 -17.50
CA HIS A 19 -13.45 -3.94 -17.83
C HIS A 19 -13.19 -2.63 -17.04
N ARG A 20 -14.21 -1.78 -16.88
CA ARG A 20 -14.09 -0.55 -16.08
C ARG A 20 -13.95 -0.86 -14.59
N ALA A 21 -14.67 -1.83 -14.05
CA ALA A 21 -14.55 -2.24 -12.66
C ALA A 21 -13.15 -2.79 -12.37
N MET A 22 -12.59 -3.60 -13.27
CA MET A 22 -11.20 -4.08 -13.20
C MET A 22 -10.19 -2.93 -13.23
N LYS A 23 -10.38 -1.94 -14.11
CA LYS A 23 -9.58 -0.69 -14.11
C LYS A 23 -9.65 0.07 -12.78
N MET A 24 -10.77 -0.04 -12.06
CA MET A 24 -11.00 0.63 -10.78
C MET A 24 -10.58 -0.19 -9.55
N GLY A 25 -9.94 -1.34 -9.73
CA GLY A 25 -9.54 -2.17 -8.58
C GLY A 25 -10.65 -2.96 -7.93
N GLY A 26 -11.65 -3.29 -8.74
CA GLY A 26 -12.73 -4.15 -8.34
C GLY A 26 -13.23 -5.01 -9.48
N HIS A 27 -14.44 -5.47 -9.28
CA HIS A 27 -15.17 -6.27 -10.24
C HIS A 27 -16.62 -5.80 -10.25
N LEU A 28 -17.40 -6.23 -11.24
CA LEU A 28 -18.85 -6.17 -11.09
C LEU A 28 -19.25 -6.93 -9.81
N ALA A 29 -20.30 -6.46 -9.13
CA ALA A 29 -20.64 -6.95 -7.80
C ALA A 29 -20.91 -8.45 -7.80
N SER A 30 -20.12 -9.19 -7.03
CA SER A 30 -20.43 -10.55 -6.58
C SER A 30 -21.34 -10.51 -5.36
N ILE A 31 -22.26 -11.46 -5.21
CA ILE A 31 -23.14 -11.54 -4.03
C ILE A 31 -23.08 -12.96 -3.47
N THR A 32 -22.57 -13.12 -2.25
CA THR A 32 -22.28 -14.42 -1.61
C THR A 32 -23.13 -14.70 -0.37
N ASN A 33 -23.90 -13.71 0.10
CA ASN A 33 -24.84 -13.83 1.21
C ASN A 33 -26.00 -12.83 1.05
N ALA A 34 -26.98 -12.91 1.95
CA ALA A 34 -28.19 -12.09 1.91
C ALA A 34 -27.90 -10.61 2.24
N GLU A 35 -26.94 -10.35 3.13
CA GLU A 35 -26.55 -9.01 3.56
C GLU A 35 -25.94 -8.20 2.40
N GLU A 36 -25.07 -8.84 1.62
CA GLU A 36 -24.51 -8.27 0.39
C GLU A 36 -25.61 -7.99 -0.64
N ASN A 37 -26.58 -8.90 -0.78
CA ASN A 37 -27.70 -8.71 -1.70
C ASN A 37 -28.53 -7.47 -1.34
N GLU A 38 -28.85 -7.33 -0.04
CA GLU A 38 -29.58 -6.17 0.47
C GLU A 38 -28.78 -4.88 0.29
N GLN A 39 -27.45 -4.91 0.51
CA GLN A 39 -26.60 -3.75 0.28
C GLN A 39 -26.60 -3.33 -1.19
N VAL A 40 -26.38 -4.26 -2.12
CA VAL A 40 -26.39 -3.97 -3.56
C VAL A 40 -27.76 -3.47 -4.01
N ALA A 41 -28.85 -4.07 -3.51
CA ALA A 41 -30.21 -3.62 -3.80
C ALA A 41 -30.48 -2.19 -3.31
N ARG A 42 -30.05 -1.84 -2.09
CA ARG A 42 -30.16 -0.47 -1.56
C ARG A 42 -29.38 0.54 -2.41
N ILE A 43 -28.19 0.16 -2.87
CA ILE A 43 -27.35 1.00 -3.74
C ILE A 43 -27.99 1.19 -5.12
N ALA A 44 -28.58 0.14 -5.68
CA ALA A 44 -29.31 0.19 -6.95
C ALA A 44 -30.56 1.10 -6.86
N GLY A 45 -31.19 1.15 -5.68
CA GLY A 45 -32.46 1.83 -5.47
C GLY A 45 -33.56 1.13 -6.28
N GLU A 46 -34.29 1.89 -7.09
CA GLU A 46 -35.33 1.34 -7.99
C GLU A 46 -34.78 0.85 -9.34
N ARG A 47 -33.47 0.95 -9.59
CA ARG A 47 -32.90 0.67 -10.91
C ARG A 47 -32.53 -0.79 -11.08
N SER A 48 -32.70 -1.32 -12.28
CA SER A 48 -32.04 -2.56 -12.69
C SER A 48 -30.55 -2.26 -12.93
N VAL A 49 -29.67 -3.06 -12.33
CA VAL A 49 -28.21 -2.86 -12.40
C VAL A 49 -27.50 -4.14 -12.81
N TRP A 50 -26.42 -4.01 -13.57
CA TRP A 50 -25.48 -5.10 -13.80
C TRP A 50 -24.81 -5.56 -12.50
N ILE A 51 -24.69 -6.88 -12.35
CA ILE A 51 -23.88 -7.56 -11.32
C ILE A 51 -23.01 -8.65 -11.97
N GLY A 52 -22.04 -9.18 -11.25
CA GLY A 52 -20.90 -9.92 -11.82
C GLY A 52 -21.15 -11.34 -12.30
N GLY A 53 -22.40 -11.79 -12.42
CA GLY A 53 -22.74 -13.17 -12.76
C GLY A 53 -22.53 -13.49 -14.24
N ILE A 54 -21.87 -14.63 -14.52
CA ILE A 54 -21.62 -15.15 -15.86
C ILE A 54 -22.16 -16.59 -15.97
N ARG A 55 -22.85 -16.92 -17.07
CA ARG A 55 -23.34 -18.27 -17.35
C ARG A 55 -22.19 -19.23 -17.71
N LYS A 56 -22.29 -20.48 -17.24
CA LYS A 56 -21.41 -21.61 -17.60
C LYS A 56 -22.00 -22.42 -18.75
N GLY A 57 -21.35 -22.38 -19.90
CA GLY A 57 -21.74 -23.17 -21.06
C GLY A 57 -23.20 -22.94 -21.48
N GLU A 58 -23.82 -23.95 -22.08
CA GLU A 58 -25.18 -23.86 -22.64
C GLU A 58 -26.29 -24.28 -21.66
N GLY A 59 -25.92 -24.72 -20.44
CA GLY A 59 -26.89 -25.17 -19.44
C GLY A 59 -27.74 -24.03 -18.87
N ASN A 60 -28.96 -24.36 -18.43
CA ASN A 60 -29.84 -23.41 -17.74
C ASN A 60 -30.25 -23.88 -16.35
N GLY A 61 -30.08 -23.01 -15.35
CA GLY A 61 -30.51 -23.24 -13.99
C GLY A 61 -29.90 -22.21 -13.02
N PRO A 62 -30.42 -22.13 -11.78
CA PRO A 62 -30.09 -21.05 -10.85
C PRO A 62 -28.79 -21.24 -10.05
N GLY A 63 -28.17 -22.43 -10.13
CA GLY A 63 -27.11 -22.86 -9.23
C GLY A 63 -25.69 -22.68 -9.76
N ALA A 64 -24.73 -23.03 -8.90
CA ALA A 64 -23.30 -22.98 -9.18
C ALA A 64 -22.87 -23.84 -10.38
N ASP A 65 -23.66 -24.82 -10.80
CA ASP A 65 -23.39 -25.62 -12.01
C ASP A 65 -23.58 -24.81 -13.31
N HIS A 66 -24.35 -23.72 -13.24
CA HIS A 66 -24.71 -22.89 -14.39
C HIS A 66 -24.17 -21.47 -14.32
N TRP A 67 -23.64 -21.02 -13.17
CA TRP A 67 -23.17 -19.65 -12.98
C TRP A 67 -21.88 -19.56 -12.17
N TYR A 68 -21.10 -18.52 -12.42
CA TYR A 68 -19.96 -18.10 -11.60
C TYR A 68 -19.85 -16.58 -11.53
N TRP A 69 -19.19 -16.08 -10.49
CA TRP A 69 -18.87 -14.66 -10.36
C TRP A 69 -17.60 -14.31 -11.15
N SER A 70 -17.60 -13.15 -11.81
CA SER A 70 -16.47 -12.67 -12.61
C SER A 70 -15.20 -12.39 -11.81
N ASP A 71 -15.31 -12.29 -10.48
CA ASP A 71 -14.21 -12.10 -9.54
C ASP A 71 -13.72 -13.41 -8.89
N GLY A 72 -14.29 -14.54 -9.26
CA GLY A 72 -13.93 -15.87 -8.76
C GLY A 72 -14.42 -16.18 -7.35
N ARG A 73 -15.23 -15.32 -6.71
CA ARG A 73 -15.84 -15.64 -5.41
C ARG A 73 -16.77 -16.86 -5.52
N PRO A 74 -16.92 -17.64 -4.44
CA PRO A 74 -17.73 -18.85 -4.47
C PRO A 74 -19.22 -18.51 -4.66
N TRP A 75 -19.93 -19.36 -5.39
CA TRP A 75 -21.38 -19.25 -5.61
C TRP A 75 -22.14 -19.89 -4.44
N THR A 76 -22.28 -19.16 -3.33
CA THR A 76 -22.90 -19.67 -2.08
C THR A 76 -24.30 -19.15 -1.82
N TYR A 77 -24.76 -18.17 -2.60
CA TYR A 77 -26.04 -17.51 -2.42
C TYR A 77 -26.73 -17.30 -3.76
N THR A 78 -28.06 -17.28 -3.74
CA THR A 78 -28.87 -17.07 -4.92
C THR A 78 -30.13 -16.29 -4.59
N SER A 79 -30.51 -15.37 -5.48
CA SER A 79 -31.71 -14.54 -5.32
C SER A 79 -32.46 -14.36 -6.64
N TRP A 80 -32.53 -15.40 -7.47
CA TRP A 80 -33.25 -15.34 -8.75
C TRP A 80 -34.70 -14.95 -8.57
N ALA A 81 -35.20 -14.09 -9.45
CA ALA A 81 -36.61 -13.84 -9.56
C ALA A 81 -37.36 -15.13 -9.93
N ARG A 82 -38.65 -15.17 -9.60
CA ARG A 82 -39.48 -16.34 -9.89
C ARG A 82 -39.53 -16.57 -11.40
N GLY A 83 -39.02 -17.71 -11.84
CA GLY A 83 -38.96 -18.09 -13.26
C GLY A 83 -37.57 -17.88 -13.87
N GLU A 84 -36.66 -17.25 -13.15
CA GLU A 84 -35.29 -17.02 -13.59
C GLU A 84 -34.29 -18.05 -13.02
N PRO A 85 -33.16 -18.29 -13.71
CA PRO A 85 -32.84 -17.78 -15.05
C PRO A 85 -33.64 -18.49 -16.15
N ASN A 86 -34.13 -17.75 -17.13
CA ASN A 86 -34.99 -18.29 -18.18
C ASN A 86 -34.30 -18.48 -19.55
N ASN A 87 -33.12 -17.89 -19.72
CA ASN A 87 -32.33 -17.87 -20.95
C ASN A 87 -33.12 -17.43 -22.19
N HIS A 88 -33.78 -16.28 -22.13
CA HIS A 88 -34.68 -15.80 -23.16
C HIS A 88 -33.96 -15.70 -24.51
N GLY A 89 -34.53 -16.31 -25.55
CA GLY A 89 -33.92 -16.32 -26.88
C GLY A 89 -32.59 -17.08 -26.98
N GLY A 90 -32.18 -17.79 -25.91
CA GLY A 90 -30.96 -18.59 -25.87
C GLY A 90 -29.66 -17.80 -25.72
N SER A 91 -29.72 -16.52 -25.37
CA SER A 91 -28.56 -15.62 -25.36
C SER A 91 -28.42 -14.75 -24.10
N GLU A 92 -28.99 -15.16 -22.97
CA GLU A 92 -28.90 -14.41 -21.70
C GLU A 92 -27.80 -14.97 -20.81
N ASN A 93 -26.58 -14.47 -21.03
CA ASN A 93 -25.36 -15.00 -20.42
C ASN A 93 -24.76 -14.10 -19.33
N ARG A 94 -25.44 -13.00 -18.99
CA ARG A 94 -25.03 -12.02 -17.98
C ARG A 94 -26.16 -11.80 -16.99
N MET A 95 -25.84 -11.18 -15.85
CA MET A 95 -26.78 -11.06 -14.74
C MET A 95 -27.04 -9.62 -14.35
N GLN A 96 -28.31 -9.30 -14.15
CA GLN A 96 -28.74 -8.05 -13.53
C GLN A 96 -29.48 -8.30 -12.23
N LEU A 97 -29.43 -7.32 -11.33
CA LEU A 97 -30.22 -7.24 -10.12
C LEU A 97 -31.34 -6.20 -10.32
N TYR A 98 -32.57 -6.57 -9.98
CA TYR A 98 -33.73 -5.69 -10.00
C TYR A 98 -33.87 -4.95 -8.68
N GLY A 99 -33.52 -3.66 -8.67
CA GLY A 99 -33.72 -2.79 -7.51
C GLY A 99 -35.18 -2.68 -7.07
N GLN A 100 -36.10 -2.52 -8.04
CA GLN A 100 -37.57 -2.48 -7.81
C GLN A 100 -38.15 -3.78 -7.23
N HIS A 101 -37.44 -4.90 -7.29
CA HIS A 101 -37.89 -6.20 -6.81
C HIS A 101 -37.06 -6.69 -5.62
N SER A 102 -36.69 -5.77 -4.71
CA SER A 102 -35.96 -6.10 -3.48
C SER A 102 -34.65 -6.87 -3.71
N GLY A 103 -34.00 -6.66 -4.86
CA GLY A 103 -32.74 -7.30 -5.19
C GLY A 103 -32.84 -8.71 -5.75
N LEU A 104 -33.95 -9.07 -6.40
CA LEU A 104 -34.04 -10.31 -7.16
C LEU A 104 -33.23 -10.25 -8.47
N TRP A 105 -32.70 -11.37 -8.92
CA TRP A 105 -31.79 -11.46 -10.08
C TRP A 105 -32.50 -11.96 -11.33
N ASN A 106 -31.94 -11.58 -12.47
CA ASN A 106 -32.40 -11.97 -13.79
C ASN A 106 -31.23 -12.12 -14.74
N ASP A 107 -31.28 -13.12 -15.61
CA ASP A 107 -30.31 -13.29 -16.67
C ASP A 107 -30.73 -12.41 -17.84
N VAL A 108 -29.77 -11.73 -18.45
CA VAL A 108 -30.05 -10.78 -19.52
C VAL A 108 -28.97 -10.88 -20.59
N GLY A 109 -29.35 -10.55 -21.82
CA GLY A 109 -28.46 -10.58 -22.97
C GLY A 109 -27.32 -9.56 -22.86
N GLU A 110 -26.16 -9.93 -23.43
CA GLU A 110 -24.93 -9.12 -23.40
C GLU A 110 -25.09 -7.73 -24.03
N GLY A 111 -26.06 -7.57 -24.94
CA GLY A 111 -26.38 -6.31 -25.60
C GLY A 111 -27.22 -5.33 -24.77
N TRP A 112 -27.72 -5.71 -23.60
CA TRP A 112 -28.40 -4.76 -22.71
C TRP A 112 -27.42 -3.65 -22.30
N ARG A 113 -27.92 -2.43 -22.14
CA ARG A 113 -27.11 -1.29 -21.69
C ARG A 113 -27.82 -0.65 -20.52
N GLY A 114 -27.12 -0.54 -19.39
CA GLY A 114 -27.69 0.00 -18.17
C GLY A 114 -26.61 0.24 -17.12
N PRO A 115 -26.99 0.76 -15.94
CA PRO A 115 -26.05 1.03 -14.86
C PRO A 115 -25.56 -0.26 -14.20
N ALA A 116 -24.57 -0.15 -13.31
CA ALA A 116 -24.00 -1.28 -12.60
C ALA A 116 -23.73 -0.99 -11.12
N VAL A 117 -23.53 -2.05 -10.35
CA VAL A 117 -22.88 -1.97 -9.05
C VAL A 117 -21.54 -2.71 -9.11
N TYR A 118 -20.48 -2.02 -8.71
CA TYR A 118 -19.14 -2.59 -8.62
C TYR A 118 -18.86 -2.99 -7.18
N ARG A 119 -18.09 -4.05 -7.00
CA ARG A 119 -17.40 -4.37 -5.75
C ARG A 119 -15.95 -3.93 -5.89
N ILE A 120 -15.61 -2.78 -5.30
CA ILE A 120 -14.26 -2.24 -5.30
C ILE A 120 -13.54 -2.77 -4.07
N THR A 121 -12.68 -3.76 -4.30
CA THR A 121 -11.92 -4.48 -3.25
C THR A 121 -10.69 -3.75 -2.78
N ALA A 122 -10.12 -2.93 -3.66
CA ALA A 122 -9.02 -2.06 -3.34
C ALA A 122 -9.53 -0.62 -3.47
N SER A 123 -9.68 0.07 -2.35
CA SER A 123 -9.49 1.52 -2.38
C SER A 123 -8.07 1.72 -2.92
N MET A 124 -7.93 2.14 -4.19
CA MET A 124 -6.66 2.64 -4.68
C MET A 124 -6.28 3.77 -3.72
N PRO A 125 -5.16 3.68 -2.99
CA PRO A 125 -4.83 4.67 -1.98
C PRO A 125 -4.78 6.04 -2.66
N PRO A 126 -5.23 7.12 -2.00
CA PRO A 126 -5.31 8.44 -2.61
C PRO A 126 -3.93 8.98 -3.00
N SER A 127 -2.87 8.46 -2.38
CA SER A 127 -1.50 8.71 -2.73
C SER A 127 -0.62 7.51 -2.43
N VAL A 128 0.60 7.51 -2.94
CA VAL A 128 1.65 6.56 -2.58
C VAL A 128 2.96 7.31 -2.40
N THR A 129 3.85 6.78 -1.55
CA THR A 129 5.18 7.33 -1.36
C THR A 129 6.22 6.39 -1.93
N VAL A 130 7.07 6.91 -2.81
CA VAL A 130 8.23 6.21 -3.37
C VAL A 130 9.47 6.70 -2.62
N SER A 131 10.29 5.77 -2.13
CA SER A 131 11.55 6.08 -1.44
C SER A 131 12.64 5.09 -1.82
N GLY A 132 13.91 5.41 -1.53
CA GLY A 132 15.01 4.50 -1.80
C GLY A 132 15.32 4.27 -3.28
N ALA A 133 14.68 5.01 -4.20
CA ALA A 133 15.14 5.08 -5.57
C ALA A 133 16.55 5.69 -5.57
N GLY A 134 17.47 5.13 -6.36
CA GLY A 134 18.81 5.70 -6.56
C GLY A 134 18.84 7.07 -7.25
N SER A 135 17.66 7.66 -7.52
CA SER A 135 17.47 9.05 -7.94
C SER A 135 16.52 9.76 -6.98
N THR A 136 16.96 10.90 -6.44
CA THR A 136 16.13 11.77 -5.61
C THR A 136 14.94 12.36 -6.37
N GLU A 137 14.99 12.40 -7.70
CA GLU A 137 13.89 12.90 -8.54
C GLU A 137 12.71 11.94 -8.58
N VAL A 138 12.96 10.63 -8.38
CA VAL A 138 11.92 9.59 -8.40
C VAL A 138 11.26 9.42 -7.03
N ASN A 139 12.00 9.72 -5.96
CA ASN A 139 11.51 9.67 -4.59
C ASN A 139 10.52 10.81 -4.35
N GLY A 140 9.42 10.52 -3.67
CA GLY A 140 8.41 11.51 -3.31
C GLY A 140 7.01 10.93 -3.27
N THR A 141 6.05 11.82 -3.09
CA THR A 141 4.63 11.48 -3.03
C THR A 141 4.01 11.57 -4.41
N TYR A 142 3.25 10.56 -4.77
CA TYR A 142 2.43 10.52 -5.98
C TYR A 142 0.96 10.47 -5.58
N VAL A 143 0.10 11.22 -6.25
CA VAL A 143 -1.35 11.32 -5.95
C VAL A 143 -2.15 10.65 -7.05
N PHE A 144 -3.20 9.91 -6.68
CA PHE A 144 -4.04 9.20 -7.64
C PHE A 144 -4.87 10.17 -8.48
N GLU A 145 -4.84 9.96 -9.79
CA GLU A 145 -5.66 10.65 -10.77
C GLU A 145 -6.47 9.64 -11.59
N SER A 146 -7.78 9.88 -11.68
CA SER A 146 -8.73 8.96 -12.33
C SER A 146 -8.72 9.00 -13.87
N GLY A 147 -7.90 9.87 -14.45
CA GLY A 147 -7.77 10.08 -15.90
C GLY A 147 -6.59 9.35 -16.54
N GLU A 148 -6.43 9.56 -17.85
CA GLU A 148 -5.23 9.15 -18.59
C GLU A 148 -4.16 10.23 -18.46
N HIS A 149 -2.89 9.83 -18.37
CA HIS A 149 -1.74 10.74 -18.39
C HIS A 149 -1.37 11.10 -19.84
N GLU A 150 -0.97 12.33 -20.14
CA GLU A 150 -0.68 12.78 -21.52
C GLU A 150 0.51 12.02 -22.16
N ASN A 151 1.51 11.65 -21.36
CA ASN A 151 2.67 10.85 -21.78
C ASN A 151 2.44 9.33 -21.70
N ARG A 152 1.19 8.86 -21.86
CA ARG A 152 0.84 7.44 -21.80
C ARG A 152 1.46 6.68 -22.98
N HIS A 153 2.45 5.85 -22.68
CA HIS A 153 3.05 4.90 -23.62
C HIS A 153 2.90 3.46 -23.08
N TRP A 154 3.16 2.46 -23.93
CA TRP A 154 3.17 1.02 -23.57
C TRP A 154 1.85 0.39 -23.13
N GLY A 155 0.67 0.89 -23.51
CA GLY A 155 -0.58 0.17 -23.22
C GLY A 155 -0.95 0.15 -21.73
N THR A 156 -0.49 1.12 -20.94
CA THR A 156 -0.96 1.27 -19.55
C THR A 156 -2.45 1.54 -19.51
N ILE A 157 -3.20 1.29 -18.45
CA ILE A 157 -4.63 1.60 -18.38
C ILE A 157 -4.90 2.98 -17.75
N ALA A 158 -6.13 3.50 -17.88
CA ALA A 158 -6.54 4.75 -17.23
C ALA A 158 -6.52 4.61 -15.70
N GLY A 159 -6.20 5.70 -14.99
CA GLY A 159 -5.88 5.67 -13.56
C GLY A 159 -4.37 5.59 -13.35
N HIS A 160 -3.77 6.67 -12.86
CA HIS A 160 -2.33 6.76 -12.62
C HIS A 160 -2.03 7.54 -11.34
N TYR A 161 -0.83 7.40 -10.81
CA TYR A 161 -0.35 8.26 -9.73
C TYR A 161 0.61 9.30 -10.28
N GLN A 162 0.29 10.58 -10.15
CA GLN A 162 1.12 11.68 -10.60
C GLN A 162 2.07 12.14 -9.49
N HIS A 163 3.38 12.28 -9.77
CA HIS A 163 4.32 12.82 -8.80
C HIS A 163 4.03 14.29 -8.49
N THR A 164 3.90 14.61 -7.21
CA THR A 164 3.45 15.93 -6.71
C THR A 164 4.39 17.09 -7.03
N GLN A 165 5.68 16.82 -7.22
CA GLN A 165 6.71 17.84 -7.48
C GLN A 165 7.33 17.74 -8.89
N ASN A 166 6.92 16.73 -9.68
CA ASN A 166 7.50 16.47 -11.00
C ASN A 166 6.45 15.81 -11.91
N PRO A 167 5.62 16.58 -12.63
CA PRO A 167 4.53 16.03 -13.43
C PRO A 167 5.00 15.15 -14.60
N GLU A 168 6.30 15.14 -14.93
CA GLU A 168 6.85 14.23 -15.94
C GLU A 168 7.03 12.79 -15.41
N LEU A 169 6.84 12.58 -14.10
CA LEU A 169 6.94 11.28 -13.44
C LEU A 169 5.57 10.80 -12.96
N PHE A 170 5.23 9.57 -13.32
CA PHE A 170 3.96 8.96 -12.94
C PHE A 170 4.07 7.44 -12.77
N ILE A 171 3.13 6.87 -12.03
CA ILE A 171 3.01 5.42 -11.84
C ILE A 171 1.74 4.95 -12.54
N ALA A 172 1.88 3.99 -13.46
CA ALA A 172 0.75 3.45 -14.22
C ALA A 172 0.82 1.93 -14.34
N LEU A 173 -0.34 1.29 -14.45
CA LEU A 173 -0.49 -0.16 -14.57
C LEU A 173 -0.56 -0.55 -16.05
N GLN A 174 0.23 -1.52 -16.47
CA GLN A 174 0.17 -2.13 -17.79
C GLN A 174 -0.70 -3.40 -17.78
N ASP A 175 -1.68 -3.47 -18.67
CA ASP A 175 -2.48 -4.67 -18.92
C ASP A 175 -1.94 -5.44 -20.13
N CYS A 176 -1.01 -6.35 -19.86
CA CYS A 176 -0.45 -7.24 -20.86
C CYS A 176 -1.41 -8.39 -21.23
N GLY A 177 -2.47 -8.63 -20.47
CA GLY A 177 -3.48 -9.63 -20.78
C GLY A 177 -4.25 -9.26 -22.05
N THR A 178 -4.71 -8.01 -22.12
CA THR A 178 -5.44 -7.50 -23.28
C THR A 178 -4.50 -7.24 -24.46
N ASP A 179 -3.35 -6.61 -24.21
CA ASP A 179 -2.45 -6.14 -25.29
C ASP A 179 -1.53 -7.22 -25.84
N HIS A 180 -1.19 -8.23 -25.03
CA HIS A 180 -0.18 -9.25 -25.36
C HIS A 180 -0.64 -10.69 -25.14
N GLN A 181 -1.88 -10.92 -24.70
CA GLN A 181 -2.39 -12.27 -24.36
C GLN A 181 -1.52 -12.98 -23.31
N ARG A 182 -0.97 -12.19 -22.38
CA ARG A 182 -0.06 -12.60 -21.31
C ARG A 182 -0.48 -11.91 -20.01
N PRO A 183 -1.62 -12.29 -19.41
CA PRO A 183 -2.12 -11.63 -18.19
C PRO A 183 -1.09 -11.70 -17.05
N GLU A 184 -0.31 -12.78 -16.95
CA GLU A 184 0.76 -12.94 -15.97
C GLU A 184 1.86 -11.86 -16.05
N TRP A 185 1.93 -11.11 -17.17
CA TRP A 185 2.85 -10.00 -17.34
C TRP A 185 2.31 -8.67 -16.81
N ASN A 186 1.09 -8.59 -16.29
CA ASN A 186 0.54 -7.37 -15.71
C ASN A 186 1.48 -6.80 -14.63
N LYS A 187 1.71 -5.48 -14.70
CA LYS A 187 2.73 -4.81 -13.88
C LYS A 187 2.45 -3.34 -13.67
N TRP A 188 2.75 -2.86 -12.47
CA TRP A 188 2.89 -1.43 -12.23
C TRP A 188 4.24 -0.94 -12.75
N MET A 189 4.29 0.28 -13.26
CA MET A 189 5.49 0.91 -13.82
C MET A 189 5.66 2.32 -13.29
N ILE A 190 6.87 2.69 -12.87
CA ILE A 190 7.26 4.09 -12.67
C ILE A 190 7.80 4.59 -14.00
N ILE A 191 7.21 5.65 -14.53
CA ILE A 191 7.42 6.13 -15.88
C ILE A 191 7.90 7.57 -15.84
N SER A 192 8.86 7.88 -16.70
CA SER A 192 9.34 9.24 -17.00
C SER A 192 9.07 9.58 -18.46
N LYS A 193 9.25 10.85 -18.86
CA LYS A 193 9.13 11.30 -20.26
C LYS A 193 9.95 10.49 -21.28
N VAL A 194 11.03 9.86 -20.82
CA VAL A 194 12.00 9.17 -21.67
C VAL A 194 11.89 7.64 -21.57
N GLY A 195 11.13 7.10 -20.61
CA GLY A 195 11.09 5.65 -20.44
C GLY A 195 10.53 5.16 -19.11
N VAL A 196 10.28 3.86 -19.04
CA VAL A 196 10.01 3.12 -17.80
C VAL A 196 11.29 3.04 -16.98
N LEU A 197 11.19 3.34 -15.69
CA LEU A 197 12.29 3.34 -14.73
C LEU A 197 12.33 2.05 -13.91
N TYR A 198 11.16 1.64 -13.43
CA TYR A 198 10.97 0.53 -12.52
C TYR A 198 9.66 -0.16 -12.83
N ALA A 199 9.59 -1.46 -12.54
CA ALA A 199 8.36 -2.23 -12.64
C ALA A 199 8.10 -3.08 -11.40
N ALA A 200 6.85 -3.47 -11.21
CA ALA A 200 6.45 -4.46 -10.21
C ALA A 200 5.31 -5.31 -10.76
N HIS A 201 5.57 -6.59 -11.00
CA HIS A 201 4.57 -7.54 -11.44
C HIS A 201 3.44 -7.70 -10.41
N THR A 202 2.20 -7.76 -10.90
CA THR A 202 0.99 -7.96 -10.09
C THR A 202 0.53 -9.42 -10.07
N GLY A 203 1.24 -10.31 -10.77
CA GLY A 203 0.90 -11.73 -10.87
C GLY A 203 -0.43 -11.97 -11.57
N GLY A 204 -0.73 -11.22 -12.63
CA GLY A 204 -2.01 -11.33 -13.34
C GLY A 204 -3.07 -10.32 -12.94
N LYS A 205 -2.94 -9.70 -11.76
CA LYS A 205 -4.00 -8.89 -11.18
C LYS A 205 -4.06 -7.50 -11.82
N ILE A 206 -5.27 -7.03 -12.11
CA ILE A 206 -5.55 -5.67 -12.55
C ILE A 206 -6.26 -4.92 -11.42
N GLY A 207 -5.95 -3.64 -11.25
CA GLY A 207 -6.61 -2.77 -10.27
C GLY A 207 -6.26 -3.06 -8.80
N VAL A 208 -5.22 -3.85 -8.55
CA VAL A 208 -4.58 -3.84 -7.23
C VAL A 208 -3.75 -2.57 -7.07
N PRO A 209 -3.64 -1.99 -5.86
CA PRO A 209 -2.83 -0.79 -5.66
C PRO A 209 -1.36 -1.03 -6.03
N PRO A 210 -0.55 0.02 -6.25
CA PRO A 210 0.87 -0.13 -6.53
C PRO A 210 1.51 -1.05 -5.49
N ARG A 211 2.22 -2.08 -5.95
CA ARG A 211 2.76 -3.12 -5.06
C ARG A 211 3.66 -2.47 -4.00
N GLU A 212 3.33 -2.69 -2.73
CA GLU A 212 4.20 -2.29 -1.63
C GLU A 212 5.49 -3.10 -1.63
N GLY A 213 6.56 -2.49 -1.11
CA GLY A 213 7.87 -3.12 -1.08
C GLY A 213 8.72 -2.79 -2.30
N VAL A 214 9.70 -3.66 -2.56
CA VAL A 214 10.78 -3.41 -3.54
C VAL A 214 10.32 -3.70 -4.97
N TRP A 215 10.66 -2.78 -5.87
CA TRP A 215 10.40 -2.89 -7.32
C TRP A 215 11.62 -3.45 -8.06
N GLU A 216 11.50 -3.78 -9.34
CA GLU A 216 12.64 -4.21 -10.17
C GLU A 216 13.05 -3.15 -11.18
N ASN A 217 14.33 -3.16 -11.56
CA ASN A 217 14.88 -2.34 -12.63
C ASN A 217 14.57 -2.97 -14.00
N VAL A 218 14.22 -2.14 -14.98
CA VAL A 218 13.86 -2.56 -16.35
C VAL A 218 14.98 -2.34 -17.38
N GLU A 219 16.21 -2.04 -16.94
CA GLU A 219 17.37 -1.79 -17.82
C GLU A 219 17.63 -2.92 -18.83
N GLY A 220 17.32 -4.17 -18.46
CA GLY A 220 17.45 -5.33 -19.35
C GLY A 220 16.37 -5.46 -20.43
N TRP A 221 15.35 -4.58 -20.48
CA TRP A 221 14.16 -4.75 -21.32
C TRP A 221 14.28 -4.15 -22.73
N GLY A 222 15.44 -3.61 -23.10
CA GLY A 222 15.77 -3.30 -24.50
C GLY A 222 15.07 -2.09 -25.13
N ASN A 223 14.38 -1.25 -24.36
CA ASN A 223 13.93 0.09 -24.78
C ASN A 223 14.41 1.15 -23.76
N PRO A 224 15.33 2.06 -24.14
CA PRO A 224 16.06 2.92 -23.22
C PRO A 224 15.40 4.29 -23.09
N GLY A 225 15.62 4.97 -21.96
CA GLY A 225 15.66 6.43 -22.05
C GLY A 225 15.84 7.24 -20.78
N ALA A 226 15.60 6.71 -19.58
CA ALA A 226 15.93 7.48 -18.38
C ALA A 226 17.21 6.99 -17.69
N PRO A 227 18.09 7.89 -17.24
CA PRO A 227 19.21 7.56 -16.35
C PRO A 227 18.78 7.09 -14.95
N GLY A 228 17.50 6.76 -14.74
CA GLY A 228 16.88 6.48 -13.45
C GLY A 228 16.96 5.03 -12.97
N GLY A 229 17.54 4.10 -13.74
CA GLY A 229 17.79 2.71 -13.34
C GLY A 229 19.06 2.49 -12.51
N LYS A 230 19.62 3.54 -11.88
CA LYS A 230 20.77 3.34 -10.98
C LYS A 230 20.27 2.81 -9.65
N HIS A 231 20.75 1.63 -9.28
CA HIS A 231 20.48 0.96 -8.01
C HIS A 231 20.58 1.93 -6.81
N PRO A 232 19.73 1.77 -5.79
CA PRO A 232 18.83 0.64 -5.55
C PRO A 232 17.40 0.83 -6.11
N ALA A 233 16.66 -0.27 -6.17
CA ALA A 233 15.25 -0.24 -6.53
C ALA A 233 14.42 0.42 -5.41
N PRO A 234 13.36 1.18 -5.77
CA PRO A 234 12.58 1.89 -4.80
C PRO A 234 11.69 0.97 -3.98
N THR A 235 11.31 1.49 -2.82
CA THR A 235 10.24 0.97 -1.99
C THR A 235 9.02 1.88 -2.11
N VAL A 236 7.85 1.27 -2.34
CA VAL A 236 6.55 1.95 -2.39
C VAL A 236 5.74 1.65 -1.14
N TYR A 237 5.07 2.68 -0.61
CA TYR A 237 4.22 2.61 0.59
C TYR A 237 2.89 3.34 0.39
N HIS A 238 1.81 2.85 1.00
CA HIS A 238 0.50 3.52 1.01
C HIS A 238 0.31 4.30 2.32
N PRO A 239 0.08 5.63 2.28
CA PRO A 239 -0.32 6.37 3.47
C PRO A 239 -1.73 5.95 3.91
N PRO A 240 -2.01 5.90 5.23
CA PRO A 240 -3.31 5.50 5.74
C PRO A 240 -4.44 6.40 5.21
N ASP A 241 -5.55 5.80 4.78
CA ASP A 241 -6.68 6.49 4.14
C ASP A 241 -7.21 7.67 4.98
N ALA A 242 -7.28 8.85 4.37
CA ALA A 242 -7.73 10.10 4.99
C ALA A 242 -9.20 10.06 5.47
N THR A 243 -10.02 9.10 5.02
CA THR A 243 -11.38 8.88 5.49
C THR A 243 -11.48 8.41 6.95
N THR A 244 -10.36 8.03 7.55
CA THR A 244 -10.30 7.65 8.98
C THR A 244 -10.17 8.86 9.91
N GLN A 245 -9.87 10.05 9.38
CA GLN A 245 -9.64 11.26 10.19
C GLN A 245 -10.92 12.07 10.48
N THR A 246 -11.97 11.97 9.66
CA THR A 246 -13.17 12.83 9.81
C THR A 246 -14.18 12.36 10.86
N GLN A 247 -14.07 11.13 11.38
CA GLN A 247 -14.86 10.67 12.54
C GLN A 247 -14.12 10.76 13.88
N GLN A 248 -12.81 11.06 13.86
CA GLN A 248 -12.02 11.19 15.09
C GLN A 248 -12.08 12.61 15.70
N HIS A 249 -12.48 13.64 14.97
CA HIS A 249 -12.45 15.02 15.47
C HIS A 249 -13.62 15.40 16.41
N LEU A 250 -14.61 14.51 16.62
CA LEU A 250 -15.76 14.78 17.49
C LEU A 250 -15.79 13.96 18.79
N ASN A 251 -14.81 13.09 19.02
CA ASN A 251 -14.73 12.25 20.23
C ASN A 251 -13.49 12.55 21.11
N ILE A 252 -12.64 13.51 20.76
CA ILE A 252 -11.47 13.91 21.57
C ILE A 252 -11.90 14.93 22.62
N ASP A 253 -12.84 14.55 23.47
CA ASP A 253 -13.04 15.31 24.72
C ASP A 253 -13.41 14.43 25.92
N ARG A 254 -13.46 13.10 25.76
CA ARG A 254 -13.61 12.21 26.90
C ARG A 254 -12.79 10.93 26.76
N SER A 255 -11.79 10.85 27.61
CA SER A 255 -11.20 9.64 28.17
C SER A 255 -10.05 9.01 27.36
N SER A 256 -8.85 9.40 27.78
CA SER A 256 -7.66 8.55 27.87
C SER A 256 -7.97 7.08 28.18
N THR A 257 -7.61 6.17 27.27
CA THR A 257 -6.87 4.91 27.54
C THR A 257 -6.53 4.25 26.20
N PHE A 258 -5.24 4.07 25.97
CA PHE A 258 -4.64 3.58 24.72
C PHE A 258 -4.89 2.08 24.51
N ALA A 259 -5.37 1.71 23.33
CA ALA A 259 -5.06 0.43 22.69
C ALA A 259 -4.83 0.73 21.20
N SER A 260 -3.56 0.81 20.81
CA SER A 260 -3.15 0.93 19.41
C SER A 260 -3.43 -0.40 18.70
N ASP A 261 -4.07 -0.34 17.54
CA ASP A 261 -4.33 -1.49 16.66
C ASP A 261 -3.08 -1.87 15.84
N GLU A 262 -1.91 -1.90 16.49
CA GLU A 262 -0.63 -2.24 15.85
C GLU A 262 -0.45 -3.76 15.78
N SER A 263 -0.02 -4.31 14.64
CA SER A 263 0.25 -5.75 14.49
C SER A 263 1.33 -6.25 15.47
N ILE A 264 2.35 -5.42 15.70
CA ILE A 264 3.44 -5.62 16.68
C ILE A 264 3.52 -4.39 17.60
N GLN A 265 3.26 -4.59 18.88
CA GLN A 265 3.34 -3.55 19.90
C GLN A 265 4.55 -3.78 20.81
N VAL A 266 5.56 -2.92 20.75
CA VAL A 266 6.74 -2.98 21.64
C VAL A 266 6.32 -2.52 23.04
N LEU A 267 6.52 -3.37 24.04
CA LEU A 267 6.18 -3.11 25.44
C LEU A 267 7.40 -2.63 26.24
N GLU A 268 8.59 -3.18 25.96
CA GLU A 268 9.85 -2.79 26.61
C GLU A 268 11.03 -3.03 25.67
N ALA A 269 11.88 -2.02 25.47
CA ALA A 269 13.07 -2.07 24.62
C ALA A 269 14.23 -1.31 25.28
N VAL A 270 14.85 -1.96 26.26
CA VAL A 270 15.86 -1.36 27.13
C VAL A 270 17.17 -2.14 27.04
N SER A 271 18.28 -1.42 26.91
CA SER A 271 19.62 -1.99 26.82
C SER A 271 19.91 -2.88 28.03
N GLY A 272 20.46 -4.08 27.78
CA GLY A 272 20.76 -5.06 28.83
C GLY A 272 19.56 -5.84 29.39
N LYS A 273 18.33 -5.58 28.93
CA LYS A 273 17.12 -6.36 29.29
C LYS A 273 16.58 -7.18 28.12
N PRO A 274 15.71 -8.17 28.36
CA PRO A 274 14.90 -8.77 27.30
C PRO A 274 14.00 -7.72 26.63
N VAL A 275 13.81 -7.83 25.31
CA VAL A 275 12.81 -7.02 24.60
C VAL A 275 11.46 -7.70 24.75
N ARG A 276 10.45 -6.93 25.18
CA ARG A 276 9.07 -7.40 25.34
C ARG A 276 8.15 -6.76 24.32
N PHE A 277 7.27 -7.55 23.72
CA PHE A 277 6.30 -7.07 22.74
C PHE A 277 5.06 -7.95 22.67
N LYS A 278 4.00 -7.42 22.08
CA LYS A 278 2.74 -8.11 21.82
C LYS A 278 2.52 -8.25 20.31
N LEU A 279 1.98 -9.40 19.90
CA LEU A 279 1.53 -9.71 18.55
C LEU A 279 0.01 -9.79 18.54
N ASN A 280 -0.65 -8.85 17.87
CA ASN A 280 -2.11 -8.75 17.89
C ASN A 280 -2.79 -9.69 16.88
N ASN A 281 -2.13 -10.03 15.75
CA ASN A 281 -2.64 -10.93 14.70
C ASN A 281 -1.54 -11.81 14.08
N PRO A 282 -0.89 -12.72 14.85
CA PRO A 282 0.20 -13.53 14.33
C PRO A 282 -0.27 -14.57 13.29
N PRO A 283 0.58 -14.96 12.32
CA PRO A 283 0.26 -16.01 11.36
C PRO A 283 -0.17 -17.33 12.02
N ASN A 284 -1.26 -17.92 11.51
CA ASN A 284 -1.79 -19.19 11.99
C ASN A 284 -1.18 -20.38 11.23
N HIS A 285 0.13 -20.61 11.45
CA HIS A 285 0.86 -21.74 10.86
C HIS A 285 1.79 -22.37 11.90
N ASN A 286 1.92 -23.70 11.91
CA ASN A 286 2.68 -24.42 12.94
C ASN A 286 4.18 -24.11 12.91
N ASP A 287 4.69 -23.70 11.76
CA ASP A 287 6.10 -23.37 11.58
C ASP A 287 6.36 -21.85 11.55
N ALA A 288 5.33 -21.03 11.78
CA ALA A 288 5.52 -19.58 11.89
C ALA A 288 6.39 -19.23 13.10
N TRP A 289 7.25 -18.23 12.94
CA TRP A 289 8.22 -17.86 13.96
C TRP A 289 8.51 -16.36 13.96
N VAL A 290 9.02 -15.84 15.07
CA VAL A 290 9.35 -14.43 15.27
C VAL A 290 10.77 -14.28 15.77
N GLY A 291 11.49 -13.26 15.31
CA GLY A 291 12.83 -12.94 15.78
C GLY A 291 13.16 -11.45 15.81
N ILE A 292 14.27 -11.11 16.48
CA ILE A 292 14.83 -9.75 16.58
C ILE A 292 16.16 -9.70 15.85
N TYR A 293 16.30 -8.68 14.99
CA TYR A 293 17.41 -8.52 14.06
C TYR A 293 17.99 -7.11 14.15
N PRO A 294 19.29 -6.92 13.89
CA PRO A 294 19.78 -5.61 13.48
C PRO A 294 18.99 -5.14 12.25
N THR A 295 18.60 -3.86 12.20
CA THR A 295 17.70 -3.34 11.15
C THR A 295 18.21 -3.60 9.71
N GLY A 296 19.53 -3.65 9.51
CA GLY A 296 20.17 -3.93 8.23
C GLY A 296 20.56 -5.40 7.99
N ALA A 297 20.32 -6.31 8.93
CA ALA A 297 20.68 -7.73 8.77
C ALA A 297 19.70 -8.47 7.83
N PRO A 298 20.17 -9.45 7.04
CA PRO A 298 19.30 -10.27 6.21
C PRO A 298 18.43 -11.21 7.06
N ASP A 299 17.29 -11.66 6.55
CA ASP A 299 16.35 -12.53 7.28
C ASP A 299 16.96 -13.89 7.69
N GLN A 300 18.02 -14.31 7.00
CA GLN A 300 18.75 -15.52 7.34
C GLN A 300 19.67 -15.35 8.56
N ASP A 301 20.01 -14.12 8.98
CA ASP A 301 20.88 -13.83 10.13
C ASP A 301 20.08 -13.67 11.43
N HIS A 302 19.29 -14.69 11.73
CA HIS A 302 18.38 -14.76 12.87
C HIS A 302 19.02 -15.35 14.13
N GLY A 303 20.15 -16.07 13.97
CA GLY A 303 21.00 -16.58 15.06
C GLY A 303 20.35 -17.67 15.90
N GLU A 304 20.82 -17.81 17.14
CA GLU A 304 20.49 -18.96 17.98
C GLU A 304 19.01 -18.98 18.42
N HIS A 305 18.42 -20.17 18.28
CA HIS A 305 17.05 -20.46 18.71
C HIS A 305 16.90 -20.25 20.22
N ASN A 306 15.74 -19.72 20.65
CA ASN A 306 15.43 -19.31 22.03
C ASN A 306 16.17 -18.09 22.57
N GLN A 307 17.06 -17.46 21.78
CA GLN A 307 17.74 -16.22 22.16
C GLN A 307 17.23 -15.05 21.33
N ARG A 308 17.35 -15.18 20.01
CA ARG A 308 16.96 -14.13 19.06
C ARG A 308 15.66 -14.42 18.32
N TRP A 309 15.19 -15.67 18.35
CA TRP A 309 13.92 -16.06 17.70
C TRP A 309 13.25 -17.26 18.38
N LYS A 310 11.93 -17.39 18.18
CA LYS A 310 11.08 -18.50 18.66
C LYS A 310 9.93 -18.79 17.70
N TYR A 311 9.45 -20.04 17.68
CA TYR A 311 8.19 -20.36 17.01
C TYR A 311 7.00 -19.69 17.72
N ILE A 312 6.02 -19.24 16.94
CA ILE A 312 4.81 -18.59 17.46
C ILE A 312 3.99 -19.56 18.33
N ARG A 313 4.01 -20.86 18.02
CA ARG A 313 3.34 -21.90 18.83
C ARG A 313 3.91 -22.06 20.25
N ASP A 314 5.12 -21.56 20.49
CA ASP A 314 5.88 -21.76 21.74
C ASP A 314 5.96 -20.47 22.60
N ILE A 315 5.20 -19.42 22.26
CA ILE A 315 5.21 -18.11 22.96
C ILE A 315 3.81 -17.65 23.37
N ASP A 316 3.74 -16.83 24.43
CA ASP A 316 2.54 -16.02 24.70
C ASP A 316 2.56 -14.79 23.81
N VAL A 317 1.69 -14.77 22.80
CA VAL A 317 1.60 -13.69 21.81
C VAL A 317 1.25 -12.33 22.45
N ASN A 318 0.64 -12.31 23.64
CA ASN A 318 0.34 -11.06 24.34
C ASN A 318 1.54 -10.47 25.09
N ASN A 319 2.61 -11.26 25.24
CA ASN A 319 3.77 -10.90 26.05
C ASN A 319 5.02 -11.69 25.63
N VAL A 320 5.41 -11.54 24.38
CA VAL A 320 6.62 -12.16 23.83
C VAL A 320 7.84 -11.54 24.51
N SER A 321 8.80 -12.38 24.91
CA SER A 321 10.06 -11.97 25.53
C SER A 321 11.22 -12.71 24.90
N LEU A 322 12.12 -11.95 24.27
CA LEU A 322 13.33 -12.46 23.61
C LEU A 322 14.57 -11.80 24.23
N SER A 323 15.60 -12.59 24.51
CA SER A 323 16.82 -12.15 25.17
C SER A 323 18.03 -12.85 24.60
N ASN A 324 19.04 -12.06 24.20
CA ASN A 324 20.34 -12.55 23.75
C ASN A 324 21.44 -12.35 24.81
N GLY A 325 21.11 -12.49 26.10
CA GLY A 325 22.01 -12.12 27.20
C GLY A 325 22.05 -10.60 27.48
N GLY A 326 21.09 -9.86 26.91
CA GLY A 326 20.99 -8.39 26.95
C GLY A 326 21.20 -7.79 25.57
N TRP A 327 20.24 -7.00 25.09
CA TRP A 327 20.36 -6.35 23.79
C TRP A 327 21.20 -5.07 23.89
N ALA A 328 22.05 -4.82 22.89
CA ALA A 328 22.82 -3.59 22.81
C ALA A 328 21.93 -2.42 22.35
N GLU A 329 22.28 -1.21 22.79
CA GLU A 329 21.68 0.01 22.27
C GLU A 329 21.89 0.14 20.76
N GLY A 330 20.87 0.60 20.06
CA GLY A 330 20.87 0.73 18.60
C GLY A 330 19.54 0.38 17.97
N ASP A 331 19.53 0.32 16.64
CA ASP A 331 18.32 0.06 15.85
C ASP A 331 18.15 -1.44 15.56
N TRP A 332 16.97 -1.93 15.90
CA TRP A 332 16.59 -3.32 15.81
C TRP A 332 15.23 -3.48 15.12
N SER A 333 14.91 -4.70 14.74
CA SER A 333 13.74 -5.06 13.96
C SER A 333 13.13 -6.34 14.49
N ILE A 334 11.86 -6.30 14.92
CA ILE A 334 11.06 -7.50 15.15
C ILE A 334 10.51 -7.95 13.79
N ARG A 335 10.76 -9.20 13.43
CA ARG A 335 10.30 -9.79 12.17
C ARG A 335 9.54 -11.08 12.44
N VAL A 336 8.35 -11.21 11.87
CA VAL A 336 7.47 -12.37 11.98
C VAL A 336 7.41 -13.06 10.63
N PHE A 337 7.61 -14.37 10.59
CA PHE A 337 7.60 -15.20 9.40
C PHE A 337 6.43 -16.17 9.44
N SER A 338 5.74 -16.33 8.30
CA SER A 338 4.52 -17.13 8.20
C SER A 338 4.76 -18.62 7.97
N ASP A 339 5.99 -19.03 7.67
CA ASP A 339 6.39 -20.41 7.39
C ASP A 339 7.66 -20.80 8.15
N GLY A 340 8.09 -22.06 8.03
CA GLY A 340 9.37 -22.54 8.59
C GLY A 340 10.60 -22.05 7.80
N GLY A 341 10.39 -21.18 6.81
CA GLY A 341 11.41 -20.52 6.01
C GLY A 341 11.52 -19.04 6.42
N TYR A 342 11.68 -18.16 5.43
CA TYR A 342 11.86 -16.73 5.65
C TYR A 342 10.78 -15.89 4.96
N THR A 343 9.55 -16.42 4.84
CA THR A 343 8.43 -15.66 4.26
C THR A 343 7.92 -14.63 5.26
N LEU A 344 8.41 -13.40 5.16
CA LEU A 344 8.10 -12.28 6.07
C LEU A 344 6.61 -11.94 6.02
N ALA A 345 5.96 -11.99 7.18
CA ALA A 345 4.57 -11.63 7.40
C ALA A 345 4.43 -10.21 7.95
N GLU A 346 5.26 -9.85 8.94
CA GLU A 346 5.22 -8.55 9.60
C GLU A 346 6.63 -8.11 10.01
N ARG A 347 6.87 -6.79 10.02
CA ARG A 347 8.13 -6.19 10.46
C ARG A 347 7.87 -4.89 11.23
N LYS A 348 8.54 -4.73 12.38
CA LYS A 348 8.53 -3.49 13.17
C LYS A 348 9.94 -3.13 13.57
N ASP A 349 10.40 -1.98 13.09
CA ASP A 349 11.69 -1.41 13.47
C ASP A 349 11.52 -0.56 14.74
N PHE A 350 12.48 -0.65 15.65
CA PHE A 350 12.48 0.02 16.95
C PHE A 350 13.91 0.26 17.43
N THR A 351 14.08 1.20 18.38
CA THR A 351 15.39 1.50 18.97
C THR A 351 15.43 1.01 20.41
N ILE A 352 16.55 0.40 20.80
CA ILE A 352 16.82 0.00 22.18
C ILE A 352 17.62 1.10 22.85
N HIS A 353 17.13 1.62 23.99
CA HIS A 353 17.74 2.75 24.70
C HIS A 353 18.37 2.32 26.03
N SER A 354 19.39 3.04 26.49
CA SER A 354 19.97 2.87 27.83
C SER A 354 19.07 3.43 28.94
N GLU A 355 18.97 2.75 30.10
CA GLU A 355 18.19 3.25 31.25
C GLU A 355 18.78 4.56 31.80
N HIS A 356 18.11 5.70 31.55
CA HIS A 356 18.38 6.93 32.30
C HIS A 356 17.65 6.86 33.66
N LYS A 357 18.40 6.62 34.73
CA LYS A 357 17.92 6.85 36.11
C LYS A 357 17.77 8.34 36.34
N ILE A 358 16.54 8.84 36.47
CA ILE A 358 16.31 10.17 37.04
C ILE A 358 15.36 10.04 38.23
N HIS A 359 15.91 10.34 39.41
CA HIS A 359 15.20 10.44 40.68
C HIS A 359 14.30 11.69 40.63
N SER A 360 13.02 11.49 40.94
CA SER A 360 11.98 12.52 40.94
C SER A 360 12.00 13.36 42.23
N THR A 361 12.06 14.68 42.11
CA THR A 361 11.42 15.63 43.05
C THR A 361 11.09 16.96 42.36
N GLU A 362 9.78 17.21 42.26
CA GLU A 362 9.04 18.48 42.27
C GLU A 362 9.16 19.58 41.17
N SER A 363 7.95 19.89 40.65
CA SER A 363 7.40 21.17 40.16
C SER A 363 7.60 21.58 38.68
N ILE A 364 6.47 21.84 38.02
CA ILE A 364 6.31 22.56 36.71
C ILE A 364 5.83 23.98 37.11
N PRO A 365 6.36 25.13 36.62
CA PRO A 365 6.37 25.52 35.19
C PRO A 365 7.46 26.54 34.68
N ALA A 366 7.39 26.79 33.37
CA ALA A 366 7.86 27.95 32.57
C ALA A 366 9.22 27.86 31.82
N GLU A 367 9.11 28.08 30.50
CA GLU A 367 10.14 28.15 29.45
C GLU A 367 10.80 26.81 29.05
N GLU A 368 10.26 26.15 28.03
CA GLU A 368 11.08 25.29 27.16
C GLU A 368 12.13 26.19 26.48
N LYS A 369 13.32 26.26 27.07
CA LYS A 369 14.47 26.87 26.42
C LYS A 369 15.03 25.88 25.41
N PHE A 370 14.85 26.21 24.14
CA PHE A 370 15.63 25.62 23.06
C PHE A 370 17.08 26.08 23.21
N GLU A 371 17.99 25.12 23.33
CA GLU A 371 19.42 25.38 23.36
C GLU A 371 19.98 25.23 21.94
N PHE A 372 20.57 26.30 21.40
CA PHE A 372 21.27 26.24 20.13
C PHE A 372 22.67 25.70 20.35
N VAL A 373 22.96 24.54 19.76
CA VAL A 373 24.28 23.92 19.82
C VAL A 373 25.11 24.43 18.63
N PRO A 374 26.28 25.07 18.86
CA PRO A 374 27.15 25.52 17.78
C PRO A 374 27.78 24.33 17.06
N ILE A 375 27.86 24.39 15.72
CA ILE A 375 28.44 23.36 14.86
C ILE A 375 29.67 23.91 14.14
N SER A 376 30.75 23.16 14.14
CA SER A 376 31.99 23.47 13.41
C SER A 376 32.23 22.56 12.20
N GLU A 377 31.49 21.46 12.08
CA GLU A 377 31.65 20.47 11.01
C GLU A 377 30.50 20.50 10.00
N TYR A 378 30.87 20.53 8.72
CA TYR A 378 29.92 20.67 7.61
C TYR A 378 30.32 19.75 6.45
N ASP A 379 29.31 19.09 5.88
CA ASP A 379 29.42 18.36 4.63
C ASP A 379 29.00 19.23 3.46
N GLU A 380 29.80 19.25 2.39
CA GLU A 380 29.42 19.92 1.16
C GLU A 380 28.26 19.15 0.52
N VAL A 381 27.18 19.86 0.22
CA VAL A 381 26.04 19.29 -0.48
C VAL A 381 26.10 19.68 -1.94
N TRP A 382 26.49 20.93 -2.22
CA TRP A 382 26.56 21.46 -3.56
C TRP A 382 27.42 22.72 -3.63
N ASN A 383 28.08 22.96 -4.76
CA ASN A 383 28.69 24.23 -5.11
C ASN A 383 28.51 24.52 -6.61
N ASP A 384 28.61 25.79 -7.01
CA ASP A 384 28.43 26.23 -8.39
C ASP A 384 29.73 26.30 -9.20
N SER A 385 30.76 25.56 -8.79
CA SER A 385 32.07 25.59 -9.46
C SER A 385 31.95 25.26 -10.95
N GLY A 386 32.46 26.15 -11.79
CA GLY A 386 32.39 26.01 -13.25
C GLY A 386 31.07 26.47 -13.89
N SER A 387 30.15 27.08 -13.14
CA SER A 387 28.89 27.61 -13.67
C SER A 387 29.05 28.84 -14.58
N GLY A 388 30.15 29.59 -14.43
CA GLY A 388 30.37 30.87 -15.10
C GLY A 388 29.59 32.04 -14.48
N ALA A 389 28.99 31.85 -13.30
CA ALA A 389 28.33 32.91 -12.55
C ALA A 389 29.34 33.95 -12.03
N GLU A 390 28.90 35.20 -11.88
CA GLU A 390 29.74 36.29 -11.35
C GLU A 390 30.00 36.18 -9.84
N GLN A 391 29.25 35.33 -9.13
CA GLN A 391 29.43 35.05 -7.72
C GLN A 391 29.36 33.55 -7.49
N ASP A 392 30.36 33.03 -6.77
CA ASP A 392 30.39 31.64 -6.33
C ASP A 392 29.50 31.44 -5.11
N VAL A 393 28.73 30.35 -5.08
CA VAL A 393 27.85 29.94 -3.99
C VAL A 393 27.99 28.44 -3.70
N SER A 394 27.92 28.09 -2.42
CA SER A 394 27.89 26.69 -1.97
C SER A 394 26.88 26.47 -0.85
N VAL A 395 26.35 25.24 -0.77
CA VAL A 395 25.38 24.78 0.21
C VAL A 395 25.98 23.63 1.02
N TRP A 396 25.82 23.72 2.33
CA TRP A 396 26.46 22.83 3.30
C TRP A 396 25.45 22.28 4.31
N ARG A 397 25.61 21.01 4.67
CA ARG A 397 24.85 20.36 5.74
C ARG A 397 25.68 20.35 7.03
N PRO A 398 25.20 20.96 8.13
CA PRO A 398 25.85 20.83 9.43
C PRO A 398 25.83 19.35 9.89
N ARG A 399 26.95 18.86 10.40
CA ARG A 399 27.01 17.57 11.10
C ARG A 399 26.50 17.78 12.52
N VAL A 400 25.26 17.34 12.77
CA VAL A 400 24.59 17.56 14.04
C VAL A 400 24.97 16.47 15.06
N PRO A 401 25.40 16.83 16.28
CA PRO A 401 25.64 15.89 17.36
C PRO A 401 24.39 15.08 17.69
N ALA A 402 24.60 13.85 18.19
CA ALA A 402 23.51 12.99 18.64
C ALA A 402 22.62 13.71 19.67
N GLY A 403 21.30 13.63 19.48
CA GLY A 403 20.32 14.27 20.37
C GLY A 403 19.90 15.69 19.96
N CYS A 404 20.47 16.25 18.89
CA CYS A 404 20.05 17.54 18.33
C CYS A 404 19.30 17.35 17.00
N HIS A 405 18.31 18.19 16.74
CA HIS A 405 17.57 18.18 15.47
C HIS A 405 18.12 19.25 14.52
N LEU A 406 18.40 18.86 13.28
CA LEU A 406 18.82 19.80 12.24
C LEU A 406 17.65 20.69 11.83
N ILE A 407 17.81 22.00 11.98
CA ILE A 407 16.75 22.98 11.65
C ILE A 407 16.90 23.52 10.21
N GLY A 408 18.10 23.45 9.61
CA GLY A 408 18.31 23.91 8.24
C GLY A 408 19.72 23.73 7.71
N MET A 409 19.87 23.89 6.40
CA MET A 409 21.18 23.88 5.71
C MET A 409 21.74 25.30 5.62
N THR A 410 23.04 25.43 5.39
CA THR A 410 23.71 26.73 5.30
C THR A 410 24.20 26.96 3.88
N ALA A 411 23.80 28.08 3.28
CA ALA A 411 24.37 28.57 2.03
C ALA A 411 25.36 29.71 2.31
N LYS A 412 26.46 29.77 1.57
CA LYS A 412 27.42 30.87 1.64
C LYS A 412 28.04 31.18 0.28
N ASN A 413 28.61 32.38 0.19
CA ASN A 413 29.42 32.76 -0.96
C ASN A 413 30.80 32.08 -0.91
N GLY A 414 31.28 31.64 -2.06
CA GLY A 414 32.51 30.86 -2.26
C GLY A 414 32.35 29.37 -1.94
N HIS A 415 33.30 28.55 -2.36
CA HIS A 415 33.27 27.07 -2.20
C HIS A 415 34.01 26.57 -0.96
N SER A 416 34.54 27.46 -0.12
CA SER A 416 35.21 27.05 1.11
C SER A 416 34.20 26.64 2.17
N ARG A 417 34.53 25.61 2.97
CA ARG A 417 33.71 25.17 4.10
C ARG A 417 33.32 26.37 5.01
N PRO A 418 32.09 26.42 5.55
CA PRO A 418 31.70 27.45 6.49
C PRO A 418 32.58 27.42 7.75
N THR A 419 33.01 28.60 8.19
CA THR A 419 33.68 28.80 9.47
C THR A 419 32.89 29.87 10.22
N PHE A 420 32.02 29.45 11.12
CA PHE A 420 31.35 30.37 12.03
C PHE A 420 32.18 30.43 13.30
N SER A 421 32.65 31.62 13.66
CA SER A 421 33.24 31.86 14.99
C SER A 421 32.14 31.67 16.03
N THR A 422 32.35 30.70 16.92
CA THR A 422 31.48 30.34 18.05
C THR A 422 31.24 31.50 19.00
#